data_AF-X0Y2B6-F1
#
_entry.id   AF-X0Y2B6-F1
#
_cell.length_a   1.000
_cell.length_b   1.000
_cell.length_c   1.000
_cell.angle_alpha   90.00
_cell.angle_beta   90.00
_cell.angle_gamma   90.00
#
_symmetry.space_group_name_H-M   'P 1'
#
loop_
_entity.id
_entity.type
_entity.pdbx_description
1 polymer ?
#
loop_
_entity_poly.entity_id
_entity_poly.type
_entity_poly.pdbx_seq_one_letter_code
_entity_poly.pdbx_strand_id
1 'polypeptide(L)'
;MSWYERIELKRKLLIGGTVVICLAMLAVTVRRFNISYDSFWHLQIGLDWLASGQSLWRDHYSFTFNGEAFYPPYIFDILLGWLVTQLGLEPGFQVYKLTSFLLVFGLVVLFLRKLRTPVVVYLLVLPLLVVLLQLRS
;
A
#
# COMPACT_ATOMS: atom_id res chain seq x y z
N MET A 1 8.69 -22.26 -34.60
CA MET A 1 8.74 -21.48 -33.35
C MET A 1 7.42 -20.74 -33.18
N SER A 2 6.63 -21.10 -32.17
CA SER A 2 5.32 -20.51 -31.90
C SER A 2 5.46 -19.05 -31.42
N TRP A 3 4.37 -18.26 -31.50
CA TRP A 3 4.39 -16.88 -31.00
C TRP A 3 4.64 -16.81 -29.49
N TYR A 4 4.15 -17.80 -28.74
CA TYR A 4 4.34 -17.93 -27.30
C TYR A 4 5.81 -18.17 -26.94
N GLU A 5 6.50 -19.06 -27.65
CA GLU A 5 7.93 -19.30 -27.47
C GLU A 5 8.77 -18.02 -27.68
N ARG A 6 8.41 -17.19 -28.68
CA ARG A 6 9.07 -15.90 -28.91
C ARG A 6 8.96 -14.95 -27.71
N ILE A 7 7.82 -14.96 -27.02
CA ILE A 7 7.58 -14.13 -25.83
C ILE A 7 8.36 -14.67 -24.64
N GLU A 8 8.32 -15.98 -24.41
CA GLU A 8 9.07 -16.62 -23.31
C GLU A 8 10.58 -16.45 -23.45
N LEU A 9 11.13 -16.45 -24.67
CA LEU A 9 12.55 -16.14 -24.91
C LEU A 9 12.95 -14.74 -24.41
N LYS A 10 12.02 -13.78 -24.38
CA LYS A 10 12.24 -12.41 -23.92
C LYS A 10 11.75 -12.17 -22.48
N ARG A 11 11.48 -13.23 -21.71
CA ARG A 11 10.87 -13.20 -20.36
C ARG A 11 11.44 -12.14 -19.44
N LYS A 12 12.76 -12.09 -19.27
CA LYS A 12 13.43 -11.15 -18.34
C LYS A 12 13.17 -9.70 -18.72
N LEU A 13 13.26 -9.39 -20.02
CA LEU A 13 13.05 -8.03 -20.54
C LEU A 13 11.60 -7.61 -20.40
N LEU A 14 10.66 -8.50 -20.75
CA LEU A 14 9.23 -8.20 -20.69
C LEU A 14 8.74 -8.03 -19.26
N ILE A 15 9.06 -8.96 -18.36
CA ILE A 15 8.69 -8.86 -16.94
C ILE A 15 9.34 -7.63 -16.31
N GLY A 16 10.64 -7.41 -16.56
CA GLY A 16 11.37 -6.25 -16.06
C GLY A 16 10.75 -4.93 -16.51
N GLY A 17 10.45 -4.79 -17.80
CA GLY A 17 9.78 -3.62 -18.36
C GLY A 17 8.41 -3.37 -17.72
N THR A 18 7.58 -4.40 -17.59
CA THR A 18 6.26 -4.28 -16.93
C THR A 18 6.39 -3.87 -15.48
N VAL A 19 7.35 -4.44 -14.74
CA VAL A 19 7.61 -4.06 -13.35
C VAL A 19 7.98 -2.59 -13.25
N VAL A 20 8.90 -2.09 -14.09
CA VAL A 20 9.30 -0.68 -14.09
C VAL A 20 8.12 0.24 -14.37
N ILE A 21 7.30 -0.08 -15.38
CA ILE A 21 6.09 0.71 -15.71
C ILE A 21 5.12 0.73 -14.53
N CYS A 22 4.86 -0.42 -13.91
CA CYS A 22 3.98 -0.54 -12.75
C CYS A 22 4.49 0.30 -11.57
N LEU A 23 5.80 0.24 -11.28
CA LEU A 23 6.41 1.02 -10.21
C LEU A 23 6.32 2.53 -10.48
N ALA A 24 6.56 2.96 -11.73
CA ALA A 24 6.40 4.36 -12.11
C ALA A 24 4.96 4.85 -11.92
N MET A 25 3.97 4.04 -12.32
CA MET A 25 2.56 4.35 -12.11
C MET A 25 2.21 4.47 -10.61
N LEU A 26 2.66 3.53 -9.77
CA LEU A 26 2.44 3.59 -8.33
C LEU A 26 3.08 4.83 -7.70
N ALA A 27 4.29 5.20 -8.11
CA ALA A 27 4.98 6.41 -7.62
C ALA A 27 4.20 7.70 -7.94
N VAL A 28 3.57 7.77 -9.12
CA VAL A 28 2.69 8.90 -9.50
C VAL A 28 1.41 8.90 -8.66
N THR A 29 0.80 7.74 -8.45
CA THR A 29 -0.45 7.61 -7.68
C THR A 29 -0.30 8.06 -6.25
N VAL A 30 0.83 7.74 -5.60
CA VAL A 30 1.08 8.11 -4.20
C VAL A 30 1.01 9.62 -3.98
N ARG A 31 1.38 10.43 -4.98
CA ARG A 31 1.31 11.89 -4.88
C ARG A 31 -0.12 12.44 -4.81
N ARG A 32 -1.14 11.61 -5.09
CA ARG A 32 -2.54 11.99 -4.85
C ARG A 32 -2.80 11.95 -3.35
N PHE A 33 -2.82 13.12 -2.74
CA PHE A 33 -3.14 13.30 -1.34
C PHE A 33 -4.67 13.36 -1.17
N ASN A 34 -5.23 12.29 -0.63
CA ASN A 34 -6.66 12.17 -0.34
C ASN A 34 -6.82 11.60 1.07
N ILE A 35 -7.18 12.45 2.04
CA ILE A 35 -7.43 12.05 3.42
C ILE A 35 -8.93 11.94 3.62
N SER A 36 -9.40 10.74 3.93
CA SER A 36 -10.76 10.50 4.42
C SER A 36 -10.86 10.72 5.93
N TYR A 37 -12.09 10.87 6.44
CA TYR A 37 -12.35 10.92 7.89
C TYR A 37 -11.79 9.68 8.60
N ASP A 38 -11.94 8.48 8.02
CA ASP A 38 -11.37 7.24 8.57
C ASP A 38 -9.83 7.30 8.63
N SER A 39 -9.18 7.79 7.58
CA SER A 39 -7.72 7.96 7.54
C SER A 39 -7.24 8.92 8.63
N PHE A 40 -8.00 10.00 8.86
CA PHE A 40 -7.71 10.96 9.92
C PHE A 40 -7.92 10.36 11.31
N TRP A 41 -8.99 9.59 11.51
CA TRP A 41 -9.27 8.90 12.77
C TRP A 41 -8.14 7.95 13.15
N HIS A 42 -7.67 7.12 12.22
CA HIS A 42 -6.52 6.23 12.43
C HIS A 42 -5.23 7.00 12.74
N LEU A 43 -4.97 8.09 12.03
CA LEU A 43 -3.83 8.95 12.33
C LEU A 43 -3.89 9.50 13.76
N GLN A 44 -5.05 10.03 14.16
CA GLN A 44 -5.21 10.65 15.47
C GLN A 44 -5.02 9.65 16.61
N ILE A 45 -5.55 8.43 16.47
CA ILE A 45 -5.29 7.32 17.40
C ILE A 45 -3.79 7.08 17.57
N GLY A 46 -3.06 6.99 16.45
CA GLY A 46 -1.61 6.76 16.46
C GLY A 46 -0.84 7.90 17.11
N LEU A 47 -1.20 9.15 16.80
CA LEU A 47 -0.58 10.34 17.39
C LEU A 47 -0.81 10.43 18.89
N ASP A 48 -2.03 10.16 19.37
CA ASP A 48 -2.36 10.29 20.79
C ASP A 48 -1.67 9.20 21.62
N TRP A 49 -1.50 7.99 21.06
CA TRP A 49 -0.66 6.96 21.68
C TRP A 49 0.82 7.39 21.75
N LEU A 50 1.38 7.89 20.64
CA LEU A 50 2.79 8.32 20.58
C LEU A 50 3.08 9.53 21.49
N ALA A 51 2.17 10.50 21.56
CA ALA A 51 2.38 11.75 22.27
C ALA A 51 2.03 11.67 23.76
N SER A 52 0.97 10.93 24.12
CA SER A 52 0.41 10.92 25.47
C SER A 52 0.24 9.54 26.10
N GLY A 53 0.56 8.47 25.36
CA GLY A 53 0.38 7.09 25.84
C GLY A 53 -1.09 6.68 25.97
N GLN A 54 -2.02 7.41 25.33
CA GLN A 54 -3.44 7.06 25.34
C GLN A 54 -3.67 5.65 24.80
N SER A 55 -4.58 4.91 25.43
CA SER A 55 -4.90 3.53 25.04
C SER A 55 -5.43 3.48 23.61
N LEU A 56 -4.78 2.66 22.76
CA LEU A 56 -5.26 2.34 21.41
C LEU A 56 -6.56 1.53 21.44
N TRP A 57 -6.77 0.72 22.48
CA TRP A 57 -7.90 -0.21 22.60
C TRP A 57 -9.20 0.45 23.07
N ARG A 58 -9.24 1.78 23.11
CA ARG A 58 -10.43 2.54 23.50
C ARG A 58 -10.68 3.62 22.48
N ASP A 59 -11.93 3.77 22.10
CA ASP A 59 -12.33 4.82 21.17
C ASP A 59 -12.44 6.15 21.92
N HIS A 60 -11.81 7.20 21.40
CA HIS A 60 -11.86 8.55 21.98
C HIS A 60 -12.56 9.56 21.06
N TYR A 61 -12.95 9.14 19.85
CA TYR A 61 -13.40 10.06 18.80
C TYR A 61 -14.78 9.73 18.25
N SER A 62 -15.26 8.49 18.36
CA SER A 62 -16.62 8.15 17.91
C SER A 62 -17.66 8.77 18.83
N PHE A 63 -18.65 9.44 18.23
CA PHE A 63 -19.75 10.04 18.97
C PHE A 63 -20.64 9.00 19.67
N THR A 64 -20.86 7.85 19.02
CA THR A 64 -21.79 6.81 19.51
C THR A 64 -21.14 5.77 20.43
N PHE A 65 -19.82 5.59 20.36
CA PHE A 65 -19.09 4.52 21.06
C PHE A 65 -17.90 5.06 21.89
N ASN A 66 -17.97 6.33 22.29
CA ASN A 66 -16.90 6.97 23.05
C ASN A 66 -16.59 6.20 24.35
N GLY A 67 -15.32 5.86 24.55
CA GLY A 67 -14.80 5.13 25.69
C GLY A 67 -14.98 3.60 25.60
N GLU A 68 -15.66 3.10 24.56
CA GLU A 68 -15.83 1.66 24.38
C GLU A 68 -14.53 1.00 23.90
N ALA A 69 -14.39 -0.27 24.27
CA ALA A 69 -13.25 -1.08 23.85
C ALA A 69 -13.41 -1.51 22.40
N PHE A 70 -12.36 -1.32 21.60
CA PHE A 70 -12.32 -1.80 20.22
C PHE A 70 -10.91 -2.30 19.85
N TYR A 71 -10.80 -2.97 18.71
CA TYR A 71 -9.55 -3.56 18.23
C TYR A 71 -9.07 -2.83 16.97
N PRO A 72 -8.38 -1.68 17.11
CA PRO A 72 -7.81 -1.03 15.94
C PRO A 72 -6.72 -1.88 15.29
N PRO A 73 -6.41 -1.62 14.01
CA PRO A 73 -5.16 -2.07 13.41
C PRO A 73 -3.97 -1.29 14.02
N TYR A 74 -3.65 -1.54 15.29
CA TYR A 74 -2.70 -0.73 16.08
C TYR A 74 -1.33 -0.54 15.42
N ILE A 75 -0.82 -1.55 14.68
CA ILE A 75 0.46 -1.43 13.95
C ILE A 75 0.35 -0.37 12.84
N PHE A 76 -0.79 -0.32 12.14
CA PHE A 76 -1.08 0.69 11.12
C PHE A 76 -1.10 2.08 11.74
N ASP A 77 -1.84 2.26 12.83
CA ASP A 77 -2.05 3.57 13.47
C ASP A 77 -0.72 4.12 13.99
N ILE A 78 0.05 3.29 14.69
CA ILE A 78 1.35 3.67 15.25
C ILE A 78 2.33 4.02 14.11
N LEU A 79 2.40 3.20 13.06
CA LEU A 79 3.34 3.43 11.96
C LEU A 79 3.00 4.70 11.18
N LEU A 80 1.71 4.94 10.91
CA LEU A 80 1.24 6.15 10.25
C LEU A 80 1.49 7.38 11.11
N GLY A 81 1.14 7.33 12.40
CA GLY A 81 1.43 8.39 13.36
C GLY A 81 2.92 8.71 13.42
N TRP A 82 3.77 7.69 13.52
CA TRP A 82 5.22 7.86 13.54
C TRP A 82 5.73 8.53 12.26
N LEU A 83 5.34 8.05 11.08
CA LEU A 83 5.73 8.67 9.81
C LEU A 83 5.30 10.14 9.71
N VAL A 84 4.08 10.46 10.15
CA VAL A 84 3.57 11.85 10.16
C VAL A 84 4.35 12.72 11.15
N THR A 85 4.73 12.21 12.33
CA THR A 85 5.57 12.98 13.26
C THR A 85 6.95 13.29 12.70
N GLN A 86 7.53 12.41 11.90
CA GLN A 86 8.88 12.58 11.35
C GLN A 86 8.91 13.41 10.06
N LEU A 87 7.94 13.21 9.17
CA LEU A 87 7.97 13.73 7.80
C LEU A 87 6.91 14.81 7.54
N GLY A 88 6.02 15.07 8.50
CA GLY A 88 4.84 15.89 8.33
C GLY A 88 3.67 15.11 7.72
N LEU A 89 2.49 15.75 7.70
CA LEU A 89 1.23 15.11 7.32
C LEU A 89 1.28 14.52 5.91
N GLU A 90 1.46 15.35 4.89
CA GLU A 90 1.42 14.91 3.50
C GLU A 90 2.54 13.93 3.14
N PRO A 91 3.83 14.21 3.41
CA PRO A 91 4.90 13.28 3.11
C PRO A 91 4.81 11.97 3.91
N GLY A 92 4.34 12.02 5.16
CA GLY A 92 4.11 10.84 5.99
C GLY A 92 3.08 9.89 5.37
N PHE A 93 1.92 10.41 4.96
CA PHE A 93 0.91 9.62 4.25
C PHE A 93 1.42 9.08 2.90
N GLN A 94 2.18 9.89 2.15
CA GLN A 94 2.75 9.46 0.87
C GLN A 94 3.71 8.29 1.07
N VAL A 95 4.64 8.38 2.01
CA VAL A 95 5.60 7.31 2.32
C VAL A 95 4.88 6.05 2.81
N TYR A 96 3.87 6.20 3.67
CA TYR A 96 3.04 5.11 4.14
C TYR A 96 2.36 4.35 2.99
N LYS A 97 1.69 5.10 2.10
CA LYS A 97 0.97 4.57 0.94
C LYS A 97 1.92 3.88 -0.05
N LEU A 98 3.06 4.52 -0.35
CA LEU A 98 4.07 3.95 -1.23
C LEU A 98 4.61 2.63 -0.68
N THR A 99 4.95 2.61 0.61
CA THR A 99 5.51 1.41 1.26
C THR A 99 4.49 0.26 1.20
N SER A 100 3.23 0.54 1.49
CA SER A 100 2.14 -0.44 1.39
C SER A 100 1.98 -1.00 -0.03
N PHE A 101 1.99 -0.14 -1.04
CA PHE A 101 1.91 -0.56 -2.45
C PHE A 101 3.12 -1.38 -2.89
N LEU A 102 4.33 -0.98 -2.50
CA LEU A 102 5.55 -1.73 -2.82
C LEU A 102 5.58 -3.10 -2.16
N LEU A 103 5.09 -3.22 -0.92
CA LEU A 103 4.98 -4.51 -0.22
C LEU A 103 4.02 -5.45 -0.94
N VAL A 104 2.79 -5.00 -1.23
CA VAL A 104 1.80 -5.83 -1.95
C VAL A 104 2.31 -6.21 -3.34
N PHE A 105 2.84 -5.24 -4.10
CA PHE A 105 3.37 -5.47 -5.42
C PHE A 105 4.54 -6.46 -5.40
N GLY A 106 5.48 -6.29 -4.47
CA GLY A 106 6.63 -7.19 -4.28
C GLY A 106 6.20 -8.61 -3.92
N LEU A 107 5.24 -8.77 -3.01
CA LEU A 107 4.69 -10.08 -2.63
C LEU A 107 4.04 -10.78 -3.82
N VAL A 108 3.28 -10.07 -4.65
CA VAL A 108 2.67 -10.64 -5.86
C VAL A 108 3.74 -11.06 -6.87
N VAL A 109 4.76 -10.23 -7.11
CA VAL A 109 5.88 -10.59 -8.00
C VAL A 109 6.62 -11.84 -7.50
N LEU A 110 6.91 -11.92 -6.20
CA LEU A 110 7.55 -13.08 -5.58
C LEU A 110 6.67 -14.33 -5.68
N PHE A 111 5.37 -14.19 -5.46
CA PHE A 111 4.39 -15.26 -5.58
C PHE A 111 4.33 -15.82 -7.01
N LEU A 112 4.19 -14.95 -8.02
CA LEU A 112 4.21 -15.36 -9.43
C LEU A 112 5.54 -16.03 -9.80
N ARG A 113 6.66 -15.54 -9.25
CA ARG A 113 7.98 -16.15 -9.48
C ARG A 113 8.05 -17.55 -8.89
N LYS A 114 7.51 -17.75 -7.69
CA LYS A 114 7.47 -19.07 -7.02
C LYS A 114 6.61 -20.07 -7.81
N LEU A 115 5.50 -19.61 -8.40
CA LEU A 115 4.65 -20.42 -9.27
C LEU A 115 5.25 -20.68 -10.66
N ARG A 116 6.39 -20.05 -11.00
CA ARG A 116 7.02 -20.11 -12.33
C ARG A 116 6.07 -19.71 -13.46
N THR A 117 5.14 -18.80 -13.17
CA THR A 117 4.04 -18.42 -14.07
C THR A 117 4.53 -17.92 -15.44
N PRO A 118 3.83 -18.20 -16.54
CA PRO A 118 4.21 -17.68 -17.86
C PRO A 118 4.21 -16.16 -17.94
N VAL A 119 5.04 -15.60 -18.84
CA VAL A 119 5.24 -14.16 -19.04
C VAL A 119 3.93 -13.42 -19.24
N VAL A 120 3.03 -13.98 -20.04
CA VAL A 120 1.73 -13.37 -20.36
C VAL A 120 0.94 -13.05 -19.08
N VAL A 121 1.02 -13.89 -18.05
CA VAL A 121 0.32 -13.65 -16.80
C VAL A 121 0.93 -12.47 -16.03
N TYR A 122 2.26 -12.28 -16.05
CA TYR A 122 2.87 -11.08 -15.48
C TYR A 122 2.39 -9.81 -16.19
N LEU A 123 2.32 -9.86 -17.53
CA LEU A 123 1.87 -8.73 -18.35
C LEU A 123 0.42 -8.34 -18.08
N LEU A 124 -0.42 -9.26 -17.61
CA LEU A 124 -1.82 -9.01 -17.28
C LEU A 124 -2.04 -8.69 -15.80
N VAL A 125 -1.48 -9.50 -14.91
CA VAL A 125 -1.74 -9.43 -13.46
C VAL A 125 -1.09 -8.20 -12.85
N LEU A 126 0.15 -7.84 -13.23
CA LEU A 126 0.83 -6.70 -12.61
C LEU A 126 0.15 -5.37 -12.93
N PRO A 127 -0.21 -5.04 -14.19
CA PRO A 127 -0.96 -3.82 -14.46
C PRO A 127 -2.34 -3.82 -13.82
N LEU A 128 -3.04 -4.96 -13.83
CA LEU A 128 -4.35 -5.07 -13.17
C LEU A 128 -4.25 -4.80 -11.67
N LEU A 129 -3.24 -5.33 -11.01
CA LEU A 129 -2.97 -5.05 -9.60
C LEU A 129 -2.75 -3.56 -9.35
N VAL A 130 -1.95 -2.89 -10.19
CA VAL A 130 -1.71 -1.45 -10.07
C VAL A 130 -3.02 -0.67 -10.22
N VAL A 131 -3.85 -1.00 -11.21
CA VAL A 131 -5.15 -0.35 -11.40
C VAL A 131 -6.06 -0.56 -10.17
N LEU A 132 -6.10 -1.77 -9.62
CA LEU A 132 -6.89 -2.06 -8.41
C LEU A 132 -6.40 -1.27 -7.19
N LEU A 133 -5.08 -1.16 -7.00
CA LEU A 133 -4.48 -0.34 -5.95
C LEU A 133 -4.79 1.15 -6.15
N GLN A 134 -4.82 1.62 -7.40
CA GLN A 134 -5.16 3.00 -7.76
C GLN A 134 -6.63 3.35 -7.51
N LEU A 135 -7.55 2.42 -7.75
CA LEU A 135 -8.99 2.63 -7.51
C LEU A 135 -9.34 2.76 -6.02
N ARG A 136 -8.49 2.23 -5.14
CA ARG A 136 -8.65 2.30 -3.68
C ARG A 136 -7.91 3.47 -3.04
N SER A 137 -7.20 4.27 -3.85
CA SER A 137 -6.25 5.31 -3.45
C SER A 137 -6.86 6.69 -3.53
#